data_AF-A0A1Y1YJZ3-F1
#
_entry.id   AF-A0A1Y1YJZ3-F1
#
_cell.length_a   1.000
_cell.length_b   1.000
_cell.length_c   1.000
_cell.angle_alpha   90.00
_cell.angle_beta   90.00
_cell.angle_gamma   90.00
#
_symmetry.space_group_name_H-M   'P 1'
#
loop_
_entity.id
_entity.type
_entity.pdbx_description
1 polymer ?
#
loop_
_entity_poly.entity_id
_entity_poly.type
_entity_poly.pdbx_seq_one_letter_code
_entity_poly.pdbx_strand_id
1 'polypeptide(L)'
;MASRALTTSTLRHCSLVGPSIRLGAIRSFQTGRVTSLKNTKPAQGEAVAKNADGLTIHAVSRSHGSMHWNIERALSASLIPLTFYPLIYGAHPIVDYSLGVIIPAHCHIGFQAIITDYLPHRKTPVLNVATTWALRAATALTLYGCYELNTNGDGITETVKKLWKA
;
A
#
# COMPACT_ATOMS: atom_id res chain seq x y z
N MET A 1 19.76 5.55 89.69
CA MET A 1 19.57 7.01 89.60
C MET A 1 19.05 7.32 88.20
N ALA A 2 17.94 8.08 88.13
CA ALA A 2 17.23 8.60 86.94
C ALA A 2 16.48 7.57 86.06
N SER A 3 15.27 7.82 85.53
CA SER A 3 14.16 8.73 85.84
C SER A 3 12.96 8.26 84.97
N ARG A 4 11.74 8.49 85.43
CA ARG A 4 10.46 8.12 84.80
C ARG A 4 10.05 9.10 83.68
N ALA A 5 9.25 8.62 82.70
CA ALA A 5 8.07 9.28 82.07
C ALA A 5 7.56 8.38 80.91
N LEU A 6 6.35 7.78 80.94
CA LEU A 6 5.05 8.30 80.46
C LEU A 6 5.20 9.20 79.20
N THR A 7 4.46 9.05 78.09
CA THR A 7 2.99 9.16 77.97
C THR A 7 2.54 8.98 76.48
N THR A 8 1.31 8.48 76.27
CA THR A 8 0.29 8.98 75.31
C THR A 8 0.34 8.73 73.78
N SER A 9 -0.61 7.89 73.33
CA SER A 9 -1.63 8.11 72.26
C SER A 9 -1.22 8.33 70.79
N THR A 10 -1.80 7.54 69.88
CA THR A 10 -3.00 7.96 69.09
C THR A 10 -3.35 6.90 68.04
N LEU A 11 -4.65 6.58 67.98
CA LEU A 11 -5.32 5.79 66.94
C LEU A 11 -5.00 6.33 65.54
N ARG A 12 -4.51 5.47 64.63
CA ARG A 12 -4.53 5.76 63.20
C ARG A 12 -5.59 4.92 62.51
N HIS A 13 -6.59 5.66 62.04
CA HIS A 13 -7.66 5.25 61.13
C HIS A 13 -7.13 4.40 59.96
N CYS A 14 -7.78 3.26 59.74
CA CYS A 14 -7.64 2.45 58.54
C CYS A 14 -8.59 3.02 57.47
N SER A 15 -8.06 3.80 56.51
CA SER A 15 -8.85 4.30 55.37
C SER A 15 -8.86 3.25 54.25
N LEU A 16 -10.03 2.66 54.05
CA LEU A 16 -10.39 1.78 52.93
C LEU A 16 -10.23 2.51 51.59
N VAL A 17 -9.25 2.10 50.78
CA VAL A 17 -9.12 2.50 49.38
C VAL A 17 -9.86 1.48 48.52
N GLY A 18 -11.06 1.83 48.06
CA GLY A 18 -11.80 1.05 47.08
C GLY A 18 -11.21 1.20 45.66
N PRO A 19 -11.29 0.19 44.79
CA PRO A 19 -10.79 0.27 43.43
C PRO A 19 -11.71 1.18 42.59
N SER A 20 -11.15 2.25 42.05
CA SER A 20 -11.82 3.14 41.11
C SER A 20 -11.72 2.54 39.70
N ILE A 21 -12.80 1.92 39.23
CA ILE A 21 -12.94 1.47 37.84
C ILE A 21 -13.00 2.72 36.95
N ARG A 22 -11.89 3.06 36.31
CA ARG A 22 -11.86 4.12 35.28
C ARG A 22 -12.37 3.52 33.97
N LEU A 23 -13.56 3.96 33.57
CA LEU A 23 -14.16 3.67 32.28
C LEU A 23 -13.21 4.19 31.17
N GLY A 24 -12.57 3.27 30.45
CA GLY A 24 -11.63 3.60 29.39
C GLY A 24 -12.35 4.27 28.22
N ALA A 25 -11.92 5.49 27.87
CA ALA A 25 -12.39 6.17 26.69
C ALA A 25 -12.06 5.33 25.45
N ILE A 26 -13.10 5.03 24.64
CA ILE A 26 -12.98 4.41 23.33
C ILE A 26 -12.02 5.27 22.51
N ARG A 27 -10.85 4.75 22.16
CA ARG A 27 -9.90 5.42 21.26
C ARG A 27 -10.57 5.51 19.89
N SER A 28 -11.06 6.70 19.58
CA SER A 28 -11.53 7.06 18.25
C SER A 28 -10.41 6.83 17.23
N PHE A 29 -10.80 6.27 16.09
CA PHE A 29 -9.98 6.09 14.90
C PHE A 29 -9.40 7.46 14.49
N GLN A 30 -8.12 7.71 14.80
CA GLN A 30 -7.43 8.89 14.30
C GLN A 30 -7.16 8.67 12.81
N THR A 31 -8.02 9.23 11.96
CA THR A 31 -7.65 9.52 10.57
C THR A 31 -6.43 10.43 10.61
N GLY A 32 -5.30 9.93 10.12
CA GLY A 32 -4.05 10.68 10.06
C GLY A 32 -4.28 12.07 9.47
N ARG A 33 -3.71 13.08 10.14
CA ARG A 33 -3.66 14.47 9.70
C ARG A 33 -3.24 14.52 8.23
N VAL A 34 -4.10 15.04 7.36
CA VAL A 34 -3.72 15.44 5.99
C VAL A 34 -2.59 16.43 6.13
N THR A 35 -1.36 15.96 5.94
CA THR A 35 -0.20 16.84 5.88
C THR A 35 -0.33 17.61 4.59
N SER A 36 -0.44 18.94 4.74
CA SER A 36 -0.43 19.93 3.68
C SER A 36 0.53 19.51 2.56
N LEU A 37 0.00 19.34 1.35
CA LEU A 37 0.78 19.14 0.13
C LEU A 37 1.61 20.39 -0.14
N LYS A 38 2.77 20.51 0.53
CA LYS A 38 3.82 21.39 0.05
C LYS A 38 4.33 20.78 -1.24
N ASN A 39 3.90 21.35 -2.36
CA ASN A 39 4.45 21.07 -3.67
C ASN A 39 5.88 21.62 -3.73
N THR A 40 6.82 20.96 -3.07
CA THR A 40 8.24 21.19 -3.30
C THR A 40 8.55 20.62 -4.68
N LYS A 41 8.63 21.49 -5.70
CA LYS A 41 9.35 21.16 -6.93
C LYS A 41 10.68 20.51 -6.52
N PRO A 42 11.02 19.29 -6.95
CA PRO A 42 12.37 18.81 -6.75
C PRO A 42 13.27 19.78 -7.50
N ALA A 43 14.18 20.45 -6.79
CA ALA A 43 15.22 21.23 -7.42
C ALA A 43 15.96 20.30 -8.37
N GLN A 44 15.80 20.54 -9.67
CA GLN A 44 16.62 19.93 -10.71
C GLN A 44 17.97 20.62 -10.60
N GLY A 45 18.84 20.06 -9.77
CA GLY A 45 20.13 20.63 -9.44
C GLY A 45 20.72 19.92 -8.23
N GLU A 46 21.74 19.11 -8.48
CA GLU A 46 22.47 18.25 -7.55
C GLU A 46 23.23 19.07 -6.50
N ALA A 47 22.52 19.65 -5.53
CA ALA A 47 23.14 20.06 -4.28
C ALA A 47 23.24 18.81 -3.39
N VAL A 48 24.44 18.24 -3.28
CA VAL A 48 24.75 17.19 -2.31
C VAL A 48 24.62 17.79 -0.91
N ALA A 49 23.40 17.77 -0.37
CA ALA A 49 23.16 18.16 1.00
C ALA A 49 23.89 17.15 1.90
N LYS A 50 24.84 17.65 2.71
CA LYS A 50 25.49 16.84 3.74
C LYS A 50 24.67 16.97 5.03
N ASN A 51 24.41 15.85 5.70
CA ASN A 51 23.83 15.89 7.05
C ASN A 51 24.82 16.48 8.05
N ALA A 52 24.36 16.77 9.27
CA ALA A 52 25.20 17.20 10.39
C ALA A 52 26.41 16.27 10.64
N ASP A 53 26.26 14.98 10.32
CA ASP A 53 27.31 13.95 10.46
C ASP A 53 28.26 13.86 9.24
N GLY A 54 28.18 14.80 8.28
CA GLY A 54 29.04 14.84 7.09
C GLY A 54 28.71 13.81 6.01
N LEU A 55 27.69 12.98 6.21
CA LEU A 55 27.21 11.98 5.24
C LEU A 55 26.53 12.66 4.04
N THR A 56 26.87 12.22 2.84
CA THR A 56 26.26 12.68 1.58
C THR A 56 24.83 12.13 1.46
N ILE A 57 23.82 13.00 1.49
CA ILE A 57 22.46 12.62 1.11
C ILE A 57 22.36 12.65 -0.42
N HIS A 58 22.11 11.49 -1.03
CA HIS A 58 21.71 11.45 -2.43
C HIS A 58 20.28 12.02 -2.56
N ALA A 59 20.05 12.83 -3.59
CA ALA A 59 18.72 13.37 -3.87
C ALA A 59 17.75 12.21 -4.18
N VAL A 60 16.84 11.91 -3.26
CA VAL A 60 15.84 10.86 -3.46
C VAL A 60 14.69 11.42 -4.31
N SER A 61 14.46 10.83 -5.48
CA SER A 61 13.28 11.19 -6.27
C SER A 61 12.03 10.55 -5.66
N ARG A 62 10.98 11.36 -5.46
CA ARG A 62 9.67 10.90 -4.94
C ARG A 62 9.06 9.77 -5.77
N SER A 63 9.41 9.74 -7.07
CA SER A 63 8.97 8.75 -8.05
C SER A 63 9.43 7.32 -7.75
N HIS A 64 10.57 7.14 -7.07
CA HIS A 64 11.20 5.83 -6.94
C HIS A 64 10.63 4.96 -5.81
N GLY A 65 9.86 5.54 -4.87
CA GLY A 65 9.30 4.78 -3.75
C GLY A 65 7.85 5.14 -3.44
N SER A 66 7.61 6.39 -3.03
CA SER A 66 6.27 6.79 -2.56
C SER A 66 5.20 6.76 -3.67
N MET A 67 5.56 7.14 -4.91
CA MET A 67 4.60 7.13 -6.02
C MET A 67 4.26 5.70 -6.45
N HIS A 68 5.25 4.83 -6.54
CA HIS A 68 5.04 3.42 -6.91
C HIS A 68 4.11 2.73 -5.91
N TRP A 69 4.38 2.89 -4.60
CA TRP A 69 3.51 2.34 -3.56
C TRP A 69 2.08 2.88 -3.62
N ASN A 70 1.90 4.20 -3.80
CA ASN A 70 0.57 4.81 -3.91
C ASN A 70 -0.19 4.29 -5.14
N ILE A 71 0.48 4.16 -6.29
CA ILE A 71 -0.12 3.66 -7.53
C ILE A 71 -0.53 2.20 -7.38
N GLU A 72 0.33 1.36 -6.78
CA GLU A 72 0.01 -0.03 -6.51
C GLU A 72 -1.27 -0.18 -5.67
N ARG A 73 -1.38 0.60 -4.59
CA ARG A 73 -2.55 0.54 -3.71
C ARG A 73 -3.80 1.11 -4.38
N ALA A 74 -3.66 2.16 -5.19
CA ALA A 74 -4.76 2.72 -5.97
C ALA A 74 -5.30 1.70 -6.99
N LEU A 75 -4.41 1.02 -7.73
CA LEU A 75 -4.80 -0.02 -8.69
C LEU A 75 -5.51 -1.18 -7.99
N SER A 76 -4.94 -1.69 -6.88
CA SER A 76 -5.57 -2.73 -6.07
C SER A 76 -6.95 -2.32 -5.53
N ALA A 77 -7.09 -1.10 -5.01
CA ALA A 77 -8.35 -0.61 -4.50
C ALA A 77 -9.39 -0.42 -5.62
N SER A 78 -8.98 0.02 -6.81
CA SER A 78 -9.87 0.20 -7.96
C SER A 78 -10.43 -1.12 -8.52
N LEU A 79 -9.69 -2.23 -8.40
CA LEU A 79 -10.14 -3.54 -8.85
C LEU A 79 -11.37 -4.04 -8.09
N ILE A 80 -11.54 -3.65 -6.82
CA ILE A 80 -12.66 -4.08 -6.00
C ILE A 80 -14.00 -3.66 -6.65
N PRO A 81 -14.33 -2.36 -6.81
CA PRO A 81 -15.58 -1.96 -7.43
C PRO A 81 -15.71 -2.42 -8.89
N LEU A 82 -14.62 -2.45 -9.65
CA LEU A 82 -14.62 -2.89 -11.04
C LEU A 82 -15.00 -4.36 -11.21
N THR A 83 -14.62 -5.21 -10.26
CA THR A 83 -14.98 -6.64 -10.29
C THR A 83 -16.40 -6.86 -9.78
N PHE A 84 -16.87 -6.07 -8.83
CA PHE A 84 -18.25 -6.17 -8.31
C PHE A 84 -19.30 -5.64 -9.29
N TYR A 85 -19.00 -4.58 -10.04
CA TYR A 85 -19.94 -3.97 -10.97
C TYR A 85 -20.59 -4.99 -11.94
N PRO A 86 -19.83 -5.81 -12.70
CA PRO A 86 -20.42 -6.72 -13.68
C PRO A 86 -21.19 -7.89 -13.05
N LEU A 87 -21.01 -8.16 -11.75
CA LEU A 87 -21.77 -9.18 -11.02
C LEU A 87 -23.20 -8.71 -10.72
N ILE A 88 -23.41 -7.41 -10.54
CA ILE A 88 -24.71 -6.83 -10.16
C ILE A 88 -25.44 -6.27 -11.37
N TYR A 89 -24.73 -5.51 -12.21
CA TYR A 89 -25.31 -4.76 -13.33
C TYR A 89 -25.12 -5.42 -14.70
N GLY A 90 -24.32 -6.49 -14.77
CA GLY A 90 -24.00 -7.16 -16.03
C GLY A 90 -22.86 -6.49 -16.81
N ALA A 91 -22.66 -6.93 -18.04
CA ALA A 91 -21.54 -6.46 -18.87
C ALA A 91 -21.75 -5.00 -19.28
N HIS A 92 -20.70 -4.19 -19.16
CA HIS A 92 -20.74 -2.78 -19.56
C HIS A 92 -19.41 -2.39 -20.21
N PRO A 93 -19.41 -1.82 -21.43
CA PRO A 93 -18.18 -1.63 -22.21
C PRO A 93 -17.13 -0.80 -21.48
N ILE A 94 -17.52 0.28 -20.79
CA ILE A 94 -16.56 1.12 -20.02
C ILE A 94 -15.88 0.32 -18.89
N VAL A 95 -16.63 -0.56 -18.22
CA VAL A 95 -16.10 -1.39 -17.14
C VAL A 95 -15.20 -2.48 -17.71
N ASP A 96 -15.56 -3.05 -18.85
CA ASP A 96 -14.75 -4.05 -19.55
C ASP A 96 -13.44 -3.45 -20.11
N TYR A 97 -13.47 -2.22 -20.65
CA TYR A 97 -12.26 -1.49 -21.06
C TYR A 97 -11.34 -1.18 -19.87
N SER A 98 -11.92 -0.72 -18.75
CA SER A 98 -11.12 -0.42 -17.56
C SER A 98 -10.55 -1.68 -16.91
N LEU A 99 -11.31 -2.77 -16.83
CA LEU A 99 -10.80 -4.09 -16.42
C LEU A 99 -9.66 -4.56 -17.32
N GLY A 100 -9.79 -4.38 -18.65
CA GLY A 100 -8.78 -4.75 -19.63
C GLY A 100 -7.44 -4.02 -19.49
N VAL A 101 -7.41 -2.86 -18.82
CA VAL A 101 -6.17 -2.12 -18.55
C VAL A 101 -5.69 -2.32 -17.11
N ILE A 102 -6.60 -2.24 -16.14
CA ILE A 102 -6.27 -2.25 -14.72
C ILE A 102 -5.81 -3.64 -14.26
N ILE A 103 -6.41 -4.73 -14.76
CA ILE A 103 -5.95 -6.09 -14.43
C ILE A 103 -4.52 -6.31 -14.91
N PRO A 104 -4.17 -6.14 -16.21
CA PRO A 104 -2.80 -6.33 -16.67
C PRO A 104 -1.79 -5.39 -15.98
N ALA A 105 -2.17 -4.14 -15.70
CA ALA A 105 -1.32 -3.20 -14.97
C ALA A 105 -1.03 -3.66 -13.53
N HIS A 106 -2.05 -4.13 -12.80
CA HIS A 106 -1.88 -4.67 -11.45
C HIS A 106 -0.99 -5.92 -11.46
N CYS A 107 -1.20 -6.84 -12.41
CA CYS A 107 -0.37 -8.02 -12.59
C CYS A 107 1.07 -7.67 -12.96
N HIS A 108 1.30 -6.67 -13.82
CA HIS A 108 2.64 -6.24 -14.22
C HIS A 108 3.47 -5.81 -12.99
N ILE A 109 2.91 -4.97 -12.13
CA ILE A 109 3.63 -4.48 -10.94
C ILE A 109 3.83 -5.62 -9.93
N GLY A 110 2.84 -6.50 -9.75
CA GLY A 110 2.99 -7.69 -8.90
C GLY A 110 4.10 -8.61 -9.37
N PHE A 111 4.19 -8.89 -10.67
CA PHE A 111 5.25 -9.72 -11.23
C PHE A 111 6.63 -9.05 -11.21
N GLN A 112 6.71 -7.72 -11.34
CA GLN A 112 7.98 -7.00 -11.12
C GLN A 112 8.52 -7.19 -9.70
N ALA A 113 7.65 -7.22 -8.68
CA ALA A 113 8.05 -7.52 -7.31
C ALA A 113 8.61 -8.95 -7.17
N ILE A 114 7.92 -9.95 -7.75
CA ILE A 114 8.41 -11.34 -7.77
C ILE A 114 9.79 -11.46 -8.45
N ILE A 115 9.98 -10.80 -9.60
CA ILE A 115 11.28 -10.82 -10.30
C ILE A 115 12.38 -10.21 -9.42
N THR A 116 12.08 -9.10 -8.74
CA THR A 116 13.07 -8.41 -7.90
C THR A 116 13.47 -9.24 -6.68
N ASP A 117 12.51 -9.94 -6.07
CA ASP A 117 12.74 -10.73 -4.87
C ASP A 117 13.48 -12.05 -5.16
N TYR A 118 13.14 -12.74 -6.26
CA TYR A 118 13.66 -14.07 -6.54
C TYR A 118 14.78 -14.13 -7.59
N LEU A 119 14.86 -13.15 -8.49
CA LEU A 119 15.89 -13.09 -9.54
C LEU A 119 16.80 -11.87 -9.31
N PRO A 120 17.62 -11.84 -8.24
CA PRO A 120 18.45 -10.68 -7.95
C PRO A 120 19.51 -10.48 -9.04
N HIS A 121 19.60 -9.25 -9.58
CA HIS A 121 20.51 -8.89 -10.66
C HIS A 121 21.97 -9.28 -10.40
N ARG A 122 22.42 -9.19 -9.13
CA ARG A 122 23.79 -9.53 -8.73
C ARG A 122 24.16 -11.00 -8.95
N LYS A 123 23.21 -11.93 -8.80
CA LYS A 123 23.48 -13.37 -8.94
C LYS A 123 23.10 -13.91 -10.32
N THR A 124 22.03 -13.38 -10.90
CA THR A 124 21.44 -13.89 -12.15
C THR A 124 21.17 -12.74 -13.13
N PRO A 125 22.20 -12.05 -13.64
CA PRO A 125 22.02 -10.84 -14.45
C PRO A 125 21.30 -11.13 -15.77
N VAL A 126 21.66 -12.21 -16.47
CA VAL A 126 21.06 -12.58 -17.75
C VAL A 126 19.58 -12.95 -17.59
N LEU A 127 19.27 -13.81 -16.61
CA LEU A 127 17.90 -14.24 -16.34
C LEU A 127 17.02 -13.08 -15.87
N ASN A 128 17.55 -12.20 -15.02
CA ASN A 128 16.81 -11.03 -14.54
C ASN A 128 16.43 -10.11 -15.72
N VAL A 129 17.35 -9.82 -16.63
CA VAL A 129 17.09 -8.98 -17.81
C VAL A 129 16.11 -9.67 -18.76
N ALA A 130 16.31 -10.96 -19.06
CA ALA A 130 15.45 -11.72 -19.94
C ALA A 130 14.00 -11.77 -19.42
N THR A 131 13.80 -12.12 -18.14
CA THR A 131 12.47 -12.18 -17.52
C THR A 131 11.81 -10.80 -17.43
N THR A 132 12.59 -9.74 -17.18
CA THR A 132 12.06 -8.36 -17.16
C THR A 132 11.52 -7.95 -18.53
N TRP A 133 12.25 -8.26 -19.61
CA TRP A 133 11.78 -7.99 -20.98
C TRP A 133 10.63 -8.89 -21.39
N ALA A 134 10.68 -10.18 -21.03
CA ALA A 134 9.58 -11.11 -21.26
C ALA A 134 8.30 -10.64 -20.56
N LEU A 135 8.40 -10.15 -19.32
CA LEU A 135 7.24 -9.59 -18.61
C LEU A 135 6.67 -8.36 -19.31
N ARG A 136 7.52 -7.44 -19.80
CA ARG A 136 7.05 -6.28 -20.59
C ARG A 136 6.35 -6.70 -21.88
N ALA A 137 6.92 -7.66 -22.61
CA ALA A 137 6.32 -8.20 -23.82
C ALA A 137 4.98 -8.90 -23.53
N ALA A 138 4.93 -9.72 -22.47
CA ALA A 138 3.71 -10.38 -22.03
C ALA A 138 2.62 -9.36 -21.65
N THR A 139 2.97 -8.31 -20.90
CA THR A 139 2.00 -7.25 -20.56
C THR A 139 1.49 -6.51 -21.79
N ALA A 140 2.35 -6.19 -22.75
CA ALA A 140 1.93 -5.55 -24.00
C ALA A 140 1.00 -6.47 -24.81
N LEU A 141 1.33 -7.76 -24.90
CA LEU A 141 0.52 -8.76 -25.58
C LEU A 141 -0.84 -8.94 -24.88
N THR A 142 -0.87 -9.03 -23.56
CA THR A 142 -2.13 -9.13 -22.80
C THR A 142 -3.00 -7.89 -22.98
N LEU A 143 -2.41 -6.69 -22.93
CA LEU A 143 -3.15 -5.46 -23.17
C LEU A 143 -3.74 -5.42 -24.58
N TYR A 144 -2.97 -5.85 -25.58
CA TYR A 144 -3.47 -5.97 -26.95
C TYR A 144 -4.60 -7.00 -27.07
N GLY A 145 -4.46 -8.17 -26.44
CA GLY A 145 -5.53 -9.18 -26.40
C GLY A 145 -6.80 -8.67 -25.72
N CYS A 146 -6.68 -7.95 -24.60
CA CYS A 146 -7.81 -7.31 -23.94
C CYS A 146 -8.46 -6.23 -24.82
N TYR A 147 -7.66 -5.47 -25.57
CA TYR A 147 -8.15 -4.49 -26.54
C TYR A 147 -8.96 -5.16 -27.66
N GLU A 148 -8.44 -6.23 -28.25
CA GLU A 148 -9.12 -7.01 -29.29
C GLU A 148 -10.44 -7.61 -28.79
N LEU A 149 -10.47 -8.18 -27.58
CA LEU A 149 -11.70 -8.71 -26.96
C LEU A 149 -12.77 -7.64 -26.73
N ASN A 150 -12.37 -6.41 -26.44
CA ASN A 150 -13.29 -5.30 -26.18
C ASN A 150 -13.73 -4.55 -27.45
N THR A 151 -12.95 -4.61 -28.53
CA THR A 151 -13.25 -3.90 -29.78
C THR A 151 -13.92 -4.79 -30.82
N ASN A 152 -13.38 -6.00 -31.03
CA ASN A 152 -13.87 -6.95 -32.02
C ASN A 152 -14.68 -8.10 -31.41
N GLY A 153 -14.63 -8.29 -30.09
CA GLY A 153 -15.39 -9.29 -29.35
C GLY A 153 -16.58 -8.72 -28.57
N ASP A 154 -17.22 -9.58 -27.76
CA ASP A 154 -18.35 -9.20 -26.90
C ASP A 154 -17.95 -8.49 -25.59
N GLY A 155 -16.66 -8.26 -25.36
CA GLY A 155 -16.11 -7.73 -24.10
C GLY A 155 -15.58 -8.81 -23.16
N ILE A 156 -14.70 -8.40 -22.24
CA ILE A 156 -14.04 -9.33 -21.29
C ILE A 156 -15.06 -10.05 -20.41
N THR A 157 -16.08 -9.36 -19.91
CA THR A 157 -17.01 -9.96 -18.94
C THR A 157 -17.96 -10.98 -19.60
N GLU A 158 -18.44 -10.70 -20.81
CA GLU A 158 -19.23 -11.68 -21.59
C GLU A 158 -18.37 -12.84 -22.06
N THR A 159 -17.12 -12.60 -22.45
CA THR A 159 -16.17 -13.66 -22.81
C THR A 159 -15.97 -14.62 -21.63
N VAL A 160 -15.77 -14.09 -20.42
CA VAL A 160 -15.66 -14.91 -19.20
C VAL A 160 -16.95 -15.68 -18.91
N LYS A 161 -18.13 -15.07 -19.09
CA LYS A 161 -19.42 -15.77 -18.94
C LYS A 161 -19.60 -16.91 -19.93
N LYS A 162 -19.20 -16.71 -21.19
CA LYS A 162 -19.24 -17.74 -22.24
C LYS A 162 -18.26 -18.87 -21.91
N LEU A 163 -17.04 -18.52 -21.49
CA LEU A 163 -16.02 -19.48 -21.07
C LEU A 163 -16.48 -20.35 -19.89
N TRP A 164 -17.24 -19.78 -18.94
CA TRP A 164 -17.75 -20.53 -17.79
C TRP A 164 -18.86 -21.53 -18.15
N LYS A 165 -19.59 -21.28 -19.25
CA LYS A 165 -20.68 -22.14 -19.72
C LYS A 165 -20.24 -23.16 -20.77
N ALA A 166 -19.03 -23.02 -21.30
CA ALA A 166 -18.40 -23.94 -22.24
C ALA A 166 -17.96 -25.22 -21.52
#